data_AF-A0A936IKY5-F1
#
_entry.id   AF-A0A936IKY5-F1
#
_cell.length_a   1.000
_cell.length_b   1.000
_cell.length_c   1.000
_cell.angle_alpha   90.00
_cell.angle_beta   90.00
_cell.angle_gamma   90.00
#
_symmetry.space_group_name_H-M   'P 1'
#
loop_
_entity.id
_entity.type
_entity.pdbx_description
1 polymer ?
#
loop_
_entity_poly.entity_id
_entity_poly.type
_entity_poly.pdbx_seq_one_letter_code
_entity_poly.pdbx_strand_id
1 'polypeptide(L)'
;MCKRLGGTFGMVMALVALNGGCQAPGPAVVGPDLNDLDRRFAAIAAASGEHGPGGREVLETAYRVLRAGHAEGRWRHVGLEDLWTEALQEGRTLFDHADRRWGRTTAAETKDMLGQTTIGPWQLTIDNIRGQYGRPYGVKPDWSDREVYEFCRDRPEVQAAMICDYIEEAYTKYGRRGPYGIQRYFWLEGYVRGWIGQGAWDKSVLPTPPDGDWRRLTPEMKADTGFYAKQVVCGWRGSAQRLLYWLCVTEDEAAIVDLLRTWRDQREMRWDEERGDAVLTDEPGNYAIRPEDLRYLAAYPTYHARVLRLVELVLAERAAGE
;
A
#
# COMPACT_ATOMS: atom_id res chain seq x y z
N MET A 1 17.21 -57.02 33.64
CA MET A 1 16.94 -58.17 32.75
C MET A 1 16.82 -57.64 31.32
N CYS A 2 17.89 -57.79 30.55
CA CYS A 2 17.94 -57.50 29.11
C CYS A 2 17.47 -58.72 28.32
N LYS A 3 16.70 -58.53 27.25
CA LYS A 3 16.69 -59.43 26.10
C LYS A 3 16.65 -58.63 24.80
N ARG A 4 17.71 -58.80 24.02
CA ARG A 4 17.82 -58.53 22.57
C ARG A 4 17.11 -59.64 21.78
N LEU A 5 16.68 -59.30 20.57
CA LEU A 5 16.72 -59.99 19.26
C LEU A 5 15.94 -59.04 18.32
N GLY A 6 16.40 -58.54 17.18
CA GLY A 6 17.18 -59.14 16.09
C GLY A 6 16.25 -59.26 14.87
N GLY A 7 16.45 -58.46 13.81
CA GLY A 7 15.59 -58.52 12.60
C GLY A 7 16.02 -57.54 11.49
N THR A 8 16.34 -58.10 10.32
CA THR A 8 17.16 -57.60 9.20
C THR A 8 16.38 -56.84 8.10
N PHE A 9 17.06 -55.86 7.49
CA PHE A 9 17.07 -55.43 6.07
C PHE A 9 15.77 -55.36 5.22
N GLY A 10 15.55 -54.16 4.66
CA GLY A 10 14.73 -53.90 3.47
C GLY A 10 15.05 -52.52 2.89
N MET A 11 16.16 -52.41 2.16
CA MET A 11 16.61 -51.19 1.48
C MET A 11 15.83 -51.03 0.16
N VAL A 12 14.89 -50.09 0.11
CA VAL A 12 14.23 -49.67 -1.13
C VAL A 12 15.06 -48.55 -1.75
N MET A 13 15.77 -48.85 -2.84
CA MET A 13 16.36 -47.82 -3.70
C MET A 13 15.24 -47.09 -4.43
N ALA A 14 15.00 -45.83 -4.07
CA ALA A 14 14.23 -44.90 -4.89
C ALA A 14 15.17 -44.31 -5.95
N LEU A 15 14.88 -44.62 -7.21
CA LEU A 15 15.52 -44.07 -8.39
C LEU A 15 15.09 -42.60 -8.52
N VAL A 16 15.96 -41.64 -8.17
CA VAL A 16 15.72 -40.21 -8.40
C VAL A 16 16.12 -39.89 -9.84
N ALA A 17 15.13 -39.72 -10.72
CA ALA A 17 15.32 -39.16 -12.05
C ALA A 17 15.52 -37.65 -11.95
N LEU A 18 16.77 -37.18 -12.07
CA LEU A 18 17.11 -35.78 -12.20
C LEU A 18 16.78 -35.31 -13.62
N ASN A 19 15.57 -34.81 -13.84
CA ASN A 19 15.22 -34.01 -15.01
C ASN A 19 15.79 -32.59 -14.82
N GLY A 20 17.07 -32.43 -15.14
CA GLY A 20 17.72 -31.12 -15.25
C GLY A 20 17.27 -30.39 -16.50
N GLY A 21 16.09 -29.78 -16.46
CA GLY A 21 15.68 -28.80 -17.46
C GLY A 21 16.50 -27.51 -17.28
N CYS A 22 17.29 -27.15 -18.29
CA CYS A 22 17.89 -25.82 -18.38
C CYS A 22 16.79 -24.77 -18.46
N GLN A 23 16.41 -24.18 -17.33
CA GLN A 23 15.62 -22.95 -17.32
C GLN A 23 16.48 -21.86 -17.96
N ALA A 24 16.01 -21.32 -19.09
CA ALA A 24 16.61 -20.15 -19.69
C ALA A 24 16.63 -19.02 -18.63
N PRO A 25 17.73 -18.25 -18.52
CA PRO A 25 17.76 -17.10 -17.63
C PRO A 25 16.60 -16.17 -18.01
N GLY A 26 15.73 -15.89 -17.04
CA GLY A 26 14.66 -14.91 -17.22
C GLY A 26 15.21 -13.56 -17.66
N PRO A 27 14.41 -12.71 -18.32
CA PRO A 27 14.86 -11.40 -18.74
C PRO A 27 15.44 -10.63 -17.55
N ALA A 28 16.60 -10.01 -17.74
CA ALA A 28 17.21 -9.16 -16.74
C ALA A 28 16.18 -8.10 -16.32
N VAL A 29 15.82 -8.10 -15.04
CA VAL A 29 14.95 -7.07 -14.47
C VAL A 29 15.72 -5.75 -14.56
N VAL A 30 15.37 -4.92 -15.52
CA VAL A 30 15.94 -3.58 -15.68
C VAL A 30 15.55 -2.79 -14.43
N GLY A 31 16.55 -2.29 -13.69
CA GLY A 31 16.32 -1.45 -12.52
C GLY A 31 15.61 -0.14 -12.90
N PRO A 32 15.00 0.55 -11.93
CA PRO A 32 14.34 1.82 -12.17
C PRO A 32 15.30 2.87 -12.76
N ASP A 33 14.85 3.59 -13.80
CA ASP A 33 15.61 4.68 -14.41
C ASP A 33 15.59 5.91 -13.48
N LEU A 34 16.75 6.23 -12.90
CA LEU A 34 16.88 7.37 -11.99
C LEU A 34 16.57 8.71 -12.67
N ASN A 35 16.80 8.84 -13.98
CA ASN A 35 16.44 10.07 -14.70
C ASN A 35 14.93 10.24 -14.80
N ASP A 36 14.19 9.13 -14.97
CA ASP A 36 12.73 9.15 -14.96
C ASP A 36 12.20 9.54 -13.57
N LEU A 37 12.79 9.02 -12.48
CA LEU A 37 12.43 9.44 -11.13
C LEU A 37 12.67 10.94 -10.88
N ASP A 38 13.79 11.48 -11.34
CA ASP A 38 14.13 12.91 -11.20
C ASP A 38 13.11 13.78 -11.95
N ARG A 39 12.69 13.37 -13.16
CA ARG A 39 11.61 14.01 -13.94
C ARG A 39 10.27 13.97 -13.20
N ARG A 40 9.88 12.81 -12.66
CA ARG A 40 8.63 12.63 -11.89
C ARG A 40 8.61 13.53 -10.66
N PHE A 41 9.71 13.59 -9.91
CA PHE A 41 9.83 14.49 -8.77
C PHE A 41 9.61 15.95 -9.18
N ALA A 42 10.25 16.42 -10.26
CA ALA A 42 10.06 17.79 -10.74
C ALA A 42 8.58 18.09 -11.10
N ALA A 43 7.90 17.15 -11.76
CA ALA A 43 6.49 17.29 -12.11
C ALA A 43 5.58 17.34 -10.88
N ILE A 44 5.76 16.43 -9.92
CA ILE A 44 4.98 16.41 -8.67
C ILE A 44 5.26 17.69 -7.86
N ALA A 45 6.53 18.09 -7.71
CA ALA A 45 6.90 19.28 -6.96
C ALA A 45 6.28 20.55 -7.56
N ALA A 46 6.22 20.67 -8.89
CA ALA A 46 5.58 21.79 -9.57
C ALA A 46 4.06 21.83 -9.34
N ALA A 47 3.41 20.66 -9.27
CA ALA A 47 1.97 20.54 -9.04
C ALA A 47 1.56 20.59 -7.56
N SER A 48 2.50 20.48 -6.62
CA SER A 48 2.22 20.33 -5.18
C SER A 48 2.20 21.64 -4.39
N GLY A 49 2.17 22.80 -5.07
CA GLY A 49 2.30 24.11 -4.42
C GLY A 49 1.26 24.39 -3.32
N GLU A 50 0.06 23.82 -3.43
CA GLU A 50 -1.01 24.00 -2.43
C GLU A 50 -0.73 23.31 -1.09
N HIS A 51 0.20 22.35 -1.05
CA HIS A 51 0.56 21.60 0.15
C HIS A 51 1.65 22.30 1.00
N GLY A 52 2.02 23.53 0.60
CA GLY A 52 2.90 24.42 1.34
C GLY A 52 4.34 23.91 1.51
N PRO A 53 5.16 24.64 2.29
CA PRO A 53 6.55 24.27 2.55
C PRO A 53 6.69 22.91 3.25
N GLY A 54 5.73 22.56 4.13
CA GLY A 54 5.75 21.29 4.83
C GLY A 54 5.50 20.09 3.93
N GLY A 55 4.51 20.15 3.04
CA GLY A 55 4.29 19.11 2.04
C GLY A 55 5.48 18.95 1.10
N ARG A 56 6.11 20.07 0.72
CA ARG A 56 7.36 20.05 -0.06
C ARG A 56 8.50 19.33 0.65
N GLU A 57 8.69 19.57 1.95
CA GLU A 57 9.72 18.88 2.76
C GLU A 57 9.48 17.37 2.83
N VAL A 58 8.21 16.95 2.96
CA VAL A 58 7.83 15.52 2.93
C VAL A 58 8.14 14.90 1.57
N LEU A 59 7.75 15.56 0.48
CA LEU A 59 8.01 15.10 -0.89
C LEU A 59 9.51 15.00 -1.18
N GLU A 60 10.30 16.02 -0.83
CA GLU A 60 11.76 16.03 -1.02
C GLU A 60 12.45 14.93 -0.20
N THR A 61 11.94 14.61 0.98
CA THR A 61 12.44 13.49 1.80
C THR A 61 12.11 12.15 1.16
N ALA A 62 10.86 11.96 0.73
CA ALA A 62 10.43 10.75 0.03
C ALA A 62 11.27 10.50 -1.23
N TYR A 63 11.45 11.53 -2.06
CA TYR A 63 12.24 11.47 -3.29
C TYR A 63 13.69 11.10 -3.02
N ARG A 64 14.38 11.79 -2.10
CA ARG A 64 15.80 11.52 -1.80
C ARG A 64 16.04 10.08 -1.35
N VAL A 65 15.17 9.59 -0.47
CA VAL A 65 15.27 8.22 0.04
C VAL A 65 14.97 7.22 -1.06
N LEU A 66 13.84 7.35 -1.76
CA LEU A 66 13.48 6.44 -2.85
C LEU A 66 14.56 6.37 -3.91
N ARG A 67 15.11 7.54 -4.30
CA ARG A 67 16.20 7.63 -5.28
C ARG A 67 17.46 6.90 -4.83
N ALA A 68 17.86 7.04 -3.56
CA ALA A 68 19.00 6.33 -3.01
C ALA A 68 18.76 4.81 -3.00
N GLY A 69 17.58 4.37 -2.56
CA GLY A 69 17.22 2.95 -2.57
C GLY A 69 17.15 2.35 -3.97
N HIS A 70 16.62 3.09 -4.95
CA HIS A 70 16.61 2.68 -6.36
C HIS A 70 18.02 2.51 -6.91
N ALA A 71 18.96 3.40 -6.56
CA ALA A 71 20.37 3.27 -6.93
C ALA A 71 21.03 2.02 -6.32
N GLU A 72 20.53 1.55 -5.17
CA GLU A 72 20.93 0.31 -4.50
C GLU A 72 20.12 -0.92 -4.98
N GLY A 73 19.19 -0.76 -5.93
CA GLY A 73 18.34 -1.84 -6.44
C GLY A 73 17.22 -2.30 -5.49
N ARG A 74 16.89 -1.48 -4.49
CA ARG A 74 15.79 -1.67 -3.52
C ARG A 74 14.48 -1.07 -4.03
N TRP A 75 13.36 -1.49 -3.44
CA TRP A 75 12.02 -0.90 -3.61
C TRP A 75 11.57 -0.81 -5.08
N ARG A 76 11.66 -1.94 -5.78
CA ARG A 76 11.47 -2.02 -7.23
C ARG A 76 10.04 -1.72 -7.65
N HIS A 77 9.08 -1.94 -6.75
CA HIS A 77 7.67 -1.73 -7.01
C HIS A 77 7.18 -0.35 -6.54
N VAL A 78 7.95 0.34 -5.70
CA VAL A 78 7.60 1.63 -5.10
C VAL A 78 7.91 2.78 -6.06
N GLY A 79 6.91 3.59 -6.38
CA GLY A 79 7.05 4.87 -7.07
C GLY A 79 6.90 6.06 -6.12
N LEU A 80 7.33 7.24 -6.57
CA LEU A 80 7.19 8.47 -5.79
C LEU A 80 5.72 8.85 -5.63
N GLU A 81 4.88 8.54 -6.61
CA GLU A 81 3.44 8.75 -6.58
C GLU A 81 2.78 7.94 -5.45
N ASP A 82 3.30 6.75 -5.13
CA ASP A 82 2.78 5.90 -4.05
C ASP A 82 3.06 6.53 -2.69
N LEU A 83 4.32 6.92 -2.44
CA LEU A 83 4.74 7.58 -1.20
C LEU A 83 4.02 8.93 -0.99
N TRP A 84 3.85 9.69 -2.07
CA TRP A 84 3.20 10.99 -2.00
C TRP A 84 1.70 10.88 -1.78
N THR A 85 1.04 9.95 -2.49
CA THR A 85 -0.40 9.69 -2.28
C THR A 85 -0.66 9.25 -0.85
N GLU A 86 0.18 8.39 -0.30
CA GLU A 86 0.03 7.89 1.07
C GLU A 86 0.19 9.02 2.10
N ALA A 87 1.21 9.85 1.96
CA ALA A 87 1.40 11.02 2.84
C ALA A 87 0.19 11.97 2.80
N LEU A 88 -0.42 12.16 1.63
CA LEU A 88 -1.61 12.99 1.44
C LEU A 88 -2.91 12.34 1.94
N GLN A 89 -2.96 11.01 2.01
CA GLN A 89 -4.10 10.28 2.53
C GLN A 89 -4.08 10.27 4.05
N GLU A 90 -2.93 9.98 4.63
CA GLU A 90 -2.81 9.68 6.06
C GLU A 90 -2.38 10.90 6.89
N GLY A 91 -1.47 11.72 6.39
CA GLY A 91 -0.79 12.74 7.19
C GLY A 91 -0.86 14.16 6.65
N ARG A 92 -1.74 14.47 5.69
CA ARG A 92 -1.82 15.82 5.08
C ARG A 92 -1.91 16.94 6.12
N THR A 93 -2.66 16.73 7.20
CA THR A 93 -2.83 17.71 8.28
C THR A 93 -1.52 18.06 8.98
N LEU A 94 -0.53 17.16 8.97
CA LEU A 94 0.77 17.37 9.59
C LEU A 94 1.68 18.32 8.80
N PHE A 95 1.37 18.62 7.54
CA PHE A 95 2.22 19.46 6.71
C PHE A 95 2.35 20.88 7.29
N ASP A 96 1.25 21.39 7.84
CA ASP A 96 1.16 22.72 8.44
C ASP A 96 1.71 22.80 9.88
N HIS A 97 2.16 21.67 10.45
CA HIS A 97 2.64 21.58 11.84
C HIS A 97 4.12 21.18 11.88
N ALA A 98 5.03 22.15 11.69
CA ALA A 98 6.47 21.90 11.58
C ALA A 98 7.08 21.14 12.77
N ASP A 99 6.59 21.38 13.99
CA ASP A 99 7.03 20.73 15.23
C ASP A 99 6.52 19.29 15.36
N ARG A 100 5.42 18.96 14.66
CA ARG A 100 4.75 17.66 14.74
C ARG A 100 4.83 16.82 13.48
N ARG A 101 5.32 17.40 12.37
CA ARG A 101 5.32 16.78 11.04
C ARG A 101 5.85 15.36 11.03
N TRP A 102 6.93 15.15 11.76
CA TRP A 102 7.66 13.88 11.87
C TRP A 102 7.35 13.16 13.18
N GLY A 103 6.47 13.73 14.00
CA GLY A 103 6.23 13.32 15.38
C GLY A 103 5.00 12.42 15.53
N ARG A 104 4.63 12.25 16.79
CA ARG A 104 3.52 11.40 17.22
C ARG A 104 2.15 12.00 16.85
N THR A 105 1.26 11.14 16.37
CA THR A 105 -0.18 11.41 16.25
C THR A 105 -0.95 10.36 17.07
N THR A 106 -1.82 10.80 17.96
CA THR A 106 -2.60 9.88 18.82
C THR A 106 -3.86 9.38 18.12
N ALA A 107 -4.39 8.23 18.58
CA ALA A 107 -5.65 7.68 18.09
C ALA A 107 -6.83 8.67 18.15
N ALA A 108 -6.87 9.52 19.18
CA ALA A 108 -7.91 10.55 19.31
C ALA A 108 -7.82 11.60 18.20
N GLU A 109 -6.60 11.92 17.74
CA GLU A 109 -6.37 12.91 16.70
C GLU A 109 -6.63 12.35 15.31
N THR A 110 -6.24 11.10 15.06
CA THR A 110 -6.51 10.40 13.79
C THR A 110 -7.92 9.84 13.71
N LYS A 111 -8.65 9.82 14.84
CA LYS A 111 -9.88 9.04 15.02
C LYS A 111 -9.66 7.56 14.69
N ASP A 112 -8.45 7.05 14.94
CA ASP A 112 -8.14 5.65 14.70
C ASP A 112 -8.96 4.77 15.64
N MET A 113 -9.79 3.93 15.02
CA MET A 113 -10.66 3.00 15.71
C MET A 113 -9.87 1.89 16.43
N LEU A 114 -8.65 1.58 15.99
CA LEU A 114 -7.82 0.53 16.59
C LEU A 114 -7.05 1.02 17.83
N GLY A 115 -7.15 2.31 18.16
CA GLY A 115 -6.48 2.90 19.32
C GLY A 115 -4.97 3.03 19.14
N GLN A 116 -4.47 2.92 17.91
CA GLN A 116 -3.05 2.94 17.59
C GLN A 116 -2.52 4.36 17.63
N THR A 117 -1.27 4.46 18.08
CA THR A 117 -0.50 5.68 17.91
C THR A 117 0.41 5.51 16.69
N THR A 118 0.46 6.56 15.89
CA THR A 118 1.17 6.61 14.61
C THR A 118 2.22 7.71 14.62
N ILE A 119 3.16 7.65 13.67
CA ILE A 119 4.26 8.59 13.55
C ILE A 119 4.34 9.12 12.11
N GLY A 120 4.44 10.45 12.01
CA GLY A 120 4.80 11.16 10.79
C GLY A 120 3.76 11.15 9.66
N PRO A 121 4.15 11.62 8.47
CA PRO A 121 3.23 11.86 7.35
C PRO A 121 2.57 10.59 6.79
N TRP A 122 3.23 9.45 6.93
CA TRP A 122 2.73 8.14 6.48
C TRP A 122 2.02 7.36 7.60
N GLN A 123 1.83 7.98 8.76
CA GLN A 123 1.11 7.42 9.92
C GLN A 123 1.54 5.98 10.27
N LEU A 124 2.85 5.70 10.25
CA LEU A 124 3.37 4.38 10.61
C LEU A 124 3.09 4.08 12.09
N THR A 125 2.46 2.93 12.38
CA THR A 125 2.17 2.52 13.75
C THR A 125 3.46 2.14 14.50
N ILE A 126 3.50 2.39 15.80
CA ILE A 126 4.66 2.00 16.65
C ILE A 126 4.91 0.51 16.58
N ASP A 127 3.86 -0.29 16.56
CA ASP A 127 3.97 -1.75 16.50
C ASP A 127 4.64 -2.20 15.19
N ASN A 128 4.28 -1.58 14.06
CA ASN A 128 4.95 -1.86 12.78
C ASN A 128 6.42 -1.44 12.82
N ILE A 129 6.72 -0.27 13.39
CA ILE A 129 8.09 0.24 13.50
C ILE A 129 8.95 -0.66 14.39
N ARG A 130 8.49 -1.01 15.59
CA ARG A 130 9.24 -1.83 16.55
C ARG A 130 9.30 -3.30 16.13
N GLY A 131 8.20 -3.82 15.60
CA GLY A 131 8.02 -5.22 15.27
C GLY A 131 8.70 -5.63 13.97
N GLN A 132 8.66 -4.77 12.94
CA GLN A 132 8.97 -5.17 11.57
C GLN A 132 9.92 -4.20 10.87
N TYR A 133 9.51 -2.96 10.64
CA TYR A 133 10.19 -2.10 9.66
C TYR A 133 11.31 -1.23 10.25
N GLY A 134 11.32 -0.96 11.55
CA GLY A 134 12.36 -0.12 12.17
C GLY A 134 13.64 -0.88 12.53
N ARG A 135 13.59 -2.20 12.66
CA ARG A 135 14.74 -3.03 13.06
C ARG A 135 15.94 -2.91 12.12
N PRO A 136 15.77 -2.93 10.78
CA PRO A 136 16.88 -2.71 9.84
C PRO A 136 17.57 -1.35 10.01
N TYR A 137 16.88 -0.36 10.58
CA TYR A 137 17.37 1.01 10.78
C TYR A 137 17.86 1.29 12.20
N GLY A 138 17.90 0.25 13.06
CA GLY A 138 18.48 0.34 14.40
C GLY A 138 17.48 0.47 15.54
N VAL A 139 16.16 0.50 15.26
CA VAL A 139 15.13 0.45 16.31
C VAL A 139 15.22 -0.89 17.04
N LYS A 140 15.19 -0.86 18.38
CA LYS A 140 15.25 -2.06 19.20
C LYS A 140 13.86 -2.52 19.66
N PRO A 141 13.60 -3.83 19.74
CA PRO A 141 12.29 -4.35 20.17
C PRO A 141 11.91 -3.97 21.61
N ASP A 142 12.90 -3.72 22.46
CA ASP A 142 12.75 -3.37 23.88
C ASP A 142 12.68 -1.84 24.12
N TRP A 143 12.84 -1.02 23.08
CA TRP A 143 12.65 0.43 23.21
C TRP A 143 11.23 0.77 23.62
N SER A 144 11.10 1.67 24.58
CA SER A 144 9.84 2.31 24.96
C SER A 144 9.23 3.06 23.77
N ASP A 145 7.91 3.32 23.83
CA ASP A 145 7.23 4.10 22.79
C ASP A 145 7.89 5.47 22.61
N ARG A 146 8.34 6.06 23.72
CA ARG A 146 9.04 7.36 23.74
C ARG A 146 10.33 7.32 22.92
N GLU A 147 11.17 6.30 23.11
CA GLU A 147 12.42 6.15 22.36
C GLU A 147 12.16 5.97 20.86
N VAL A 148 11.12 5.21 20.50
CA VAL A 148 10.70 5.05 19.10
C VAL A 148 10.24 6.39 18.51
N TYR A 149 9.45 7.18 19.24
CA TYR A 149 9.01 8.51 18.79
C TYR A 149 10.18 9.46 18.57
N GLU A 150 11.08 9.58 19.55
CA GLU A 150 12.22 10.50 19.48
C GLU A 150 13.13 10.11 18.32
N PHE A 151 13.43 8.82 18.16
CA PHE A 151 14.23 8.33 17.03
C PHE A 151 13.60 8.65 15.68
N CYS A 152 12.30 8.38 15.49
CA CYS A 152 11.63 8.62 14.22
C CYS A 152 11.51 10.11 13.92
N ARG A 153 11.13 10.94 14.91
CA ARG A 153 11.03 12.40 14.75
C ARG A 153 12.34 13.01 14.27
N ASP A 154 13.45 12.53 14.82
CA ASP A 154 14.78 13.08 14.53
C ASP A 154 15.40 12.45 13.25
N ARG A 155 14.71 11.50 12.60
CA ARG A 155 15.15 10.78 11.40
C ARG A 155 14.04 10.60 10.36
N PRO A 156 13.57 11.69 9.73
CA PRO A 156 12.50 11.63 8.73
C PRO A 156 12.86 10.75 7.52
N GLU A 157 14.13 10.65 7.15
CA GLU A 157 14.63 9.76 6.10
C GLU A 157 14.42 8.28 6.43
N VAL A 158 14.52 7.92 7.71
CA VAL A 158 14.27 6.54 8.16
C VAL A 158 12.77 6.24 8.07
N GLN A 159 11.90 7.18 8.42
CA GLN A 159 10.45 7.00 8.24
C GLN A 159 10.10 6.76 6.76
N ALA A 160 10.68 7.55 5.86
CA ALA A 160 10.52 7.37 4.42
C ALA A 160 11.03 6.00 3.93
N ALA A 161 12.14 5.50 4.48
CA ALA A 161 12.67 4.19 4.14
C ALA A 161 11.77 3.05 4.66
N MET A 162 11.23 3.19 5.88
CA MET A 162 10.30 2.22 6.47
C MET A 162 9.00 2.12 5.66
N ILE A 163 8.41 3.24 5.22
CA ILE A 163 7.23 3.17 4.35
C ILE A 163 7.56 2.58 2.98
N CYS A 164 8.77 2.78 2.44
CA CYS A 164 9.19 2.09 1.22
C CYS A 164 9.28 0.57 1.42
N ASP A 165 9.86 0.10 2.53
CA ASP A 165 9.91 -1.34 2.85
C ASP A 165 8.48 -1.91 3.00
N TYR A 166 7.61 -1.17 3.67
CA TYR A 166 6.21 -1.54 3.88
C TYR A 166 5.45 -1.68 2.55
N ILE A 167 5.56 -0.69 1.66
CA ILE A 167 4.90 -0.71 0.35
C ILE A 167 5.48 -1.82 -0.52
N GLU A 168 6.81 -1.99 -0.55
CA GLU A 168 7.46 -3.05 -1.32
C GLU A 168 6.99 -4.43 -0.87
N GLU A 169 6.90 -4.68 0.45
CA GLU A 169 6.39 -5.94 0.99
C GLU A 169 4.92 -6.15 0.58
N ALA A 170 4.08 -5.14 0.76
CA ALA A 170 2.66 -5.21 0.41
C ALA A 170 2.45 -5.48 -1.09
N TYR A 171 3.20 -4.80 -1.95
CA TYR A 171 3.11 -4.95 -3.41
C TYR A 171 3.67 -6.28 -3.89
N THR A 172 4.77 -6.75 -3.30
CA THR A 172 5.35 -8.07 -3.60
C THR A 172 4.35 -9.17 -3.26
N LYS A 173 3.64 -9.04 -2.14
CA LYS A 173 2.78 -10.09 -1.60
C LYS A 173 1.37 -10.08 -2.17
N TYR A 174 0.76 -8.90 -2.28
CA TYR A 174 -0.66 -8.75 -2.61
C TYR A 174 -0.92 -8.08 -3.96
N GLY A 175 0.13 -7.82 -4.74
CA GLY A 175 0.05 -7.22 -6.06
C GLY A 175 0.33 -5.72 -6.05
N ARG A 176 1.21 -5.29 -6.96
CA ARG A 176 1.63 -3.88 -7.09
C ARG A 176 0.43 -3.00 -7.42
N ARG A 177 0.19 -1.98 -6.60
CA ARG A 177 -0.94 -1.02 -6.74
C ARG A 177 -2.32 -1.69 -6.87
N GLY A 178 -2.44 -2.96 -6.50
CA GLY A 178 -3.68 -3.70 -6.55
C GLY A 178 -4.61 -3.37 -5.37
N PRO A 179 -5.88 -3.78 -5.43
CA PRO A 179 -6.85 -3.60 -4.36
C PRO A 179 -6.31 -4.01 -2.99
N TYR A 180 -5.75 -5.21 -2.86
CA TYR A 180 -5.25 -5.72 -1.58
C TYR A 180 -3.89 -5.18 -1.18
N GLY A 181 -3.00 -4.93 -2.15
CA GLY A 181 -1.70 -4.28 -1.92
C GLY A 181 -1.86 -2.90 -1.28
N ILE A 182 -2.79 -2.10 -1.76
CA ILE A 182 -3.08 -0.79 -1.18
C ILE A 182 -3.94 -0.93 0.10
N GLN A 183 -4.92 -1.83 0.13
CA GLN A 183 -5.75 -2.03 1.32
C GLN A 183 -4.94 -2.47 2.55
N ARG A 184 -3.78 -3.11 2.33
CA ARG A 184 -2.83 -3.47 3.39
C ARG A 184 -2.45 -2.31 4.28
N TYR A 185 -2.36 -1.10 3.72
CA TYR A 185 -1.90 0.12 4.37
C TYR A 185 -2.79 0.52 5.54
N PHE A 186 -4.09 0.25 5.39
CA PHE A 186 -5.09 0.52 6.39
C PHE A 186 -5.40 -0.72 7.25
N TRP A 187 -6.22 -1.65 6.75
CA TRP A 187 -6.58 -2.88 7.47
C TRP A 187 -7.05 -3.96 6.50
N LEU A 188 -6.11 -4.76 5.98
CA LEU A 188 -6.41 -5.84 5.03
C LEU A 188 -7.27 -6.94 5.65
N GLU A 189 -6.95 -7.38 6.87
CA GLU A 189 -7.72 -8.41 7.57
C GLU A 189 -9.18 -8.01 7.72
N GLY A 190 -9.43 -6.80 8.26
CA GLY A 190 -10.79 -6.30 8.44
C GLY A 190 -11.54 -6.20 7.12
N TYR A 191 -10.87 -5.81 6.04
CA TYR A 191 -11.49 -5.77 4.71
C TYR A 191 -11.84 -7.17 4.18
N VAL A 192 -10.87 -8.10 4.17
CA VAL A 192 -11.03 -9.46 3.63
C VAL A 192 -12.04 -10.28 4.43
N ARG A 193 -12.15 -10.03 5.74
CA ARG A 193 -13.17 -10.65 6.60
C ARG A 193 -14.56 -9.99 6.49
N GLY A 194 -14.71 -8.94 5.69
CA GLY A 194 -15.96 -8.21 5.52
C GLY A 194 -16.36 -7.35 6.73
N TRP A 195 -15.42 -7.01 7.61
CA TRP A 195 -15.68 -6.11 8.74
C TRP A 195 -15.71 -4.65 8.34
N ILE A 196 -15.05 -4.29 7.23
CA ILE A 196 -15.07 -2.97 6.61
C ILE A 196 -15.14 -3.07 5.07
N GLY A 197 -15.32 -1.94 4.38
CA GLY A 197 -15.31 -1.84 2.91
C GLY A 197 -16.53 -2.40 2.20
N GLN A 198 -17.66 -2.50 2.90
CA GLN A 198 -18.88 -3.13 2.41
C GLN A 198 -19.91 -2.16 1.80
N GLY A 199 -19.73 -0.85 2.02
CA GLY A 199 -20.61 0.20 1.52
C GLY A 199 -20.17 0.77 0.17
N ALA A 200 -20.77 1.90 -0.21
CA ALA A 200 -20.26 2.68 -1.35
C ALA A 200 -18.82 3.11 -1.06
N TRP A 201 -17.94 2.92 -2.05
CA TRP A 201 -16.50 2.99 -1.83
C TRP A 201 -16.01 4.35 -1.31
N ASP A 202 -16.72 5.45 -1.61
CA ASP A 202 -16.39 6.82 -1.21
C ASP A 202 -16.89 7.22 0.18
N LYS A 203 -17.57 6.33 0.90
CA LYS A 203 -17.99 6.55 2.29
C LYS A 203 -16.79 6.55 3.24
N SER A 204 -17.01 6.93 4.50
CA SER A 204 -15.97 6.80 5.52
C SER A 204 -15.46 5.37 5.60
N VAL A 205 -14.14 5.18 5.49
CA VAL A 205 -13.50 3.85 5.65
C VAL A 205 -13.56 3.37 7.10
N LEU A 206 -13.69 4.32 8.03
CA LEU A 206 -13.86 4.07 9.45
C LEU A 206 -15.36 4.02 9.78
N PRO A 207 -15.84 2.95 10.38
CA PRO A 207 -17.15 2.95 11.02
C PRO A 207 -17.10 3.85 12.25
N THR A 208 -18.17 4.58 12.53
CA THR A 208 -18.23 5.51 13.68
C THR A 208 -19.09 4.91 14.79
N PRO A 209 -18.50 4.21 15.79
CA PRO A 209 -19.28 3.73 16.94
C PRO A 209 -19.80 4.91 17.77
N PRO A 210 -20.95 4.79 18.45
CA PRO A 210 -21.52 5.89 19.25
C PRO A 210 -20.65 6.25 20.47
N ASP A 211 -19.84 5.30 20.95
CA ASP A 211 -19.03 5.38 22.16
C ASP A 211 -17.52 5.21 21.92
N GLY A 212 -17.08 5.17 20.66
CA GLY A 212 -15.66 5.03 20.30
C GLY A 212 -15.10 3.60 20.37
N ASP A 213 -15.89 2.60 20.79
CA ASP A 213 -15.41 1.21 20.92
C ASP A 213 -15.69 0.40 19.64
N TRP A 214 -14.64 0.13 18.87
CA TRP A 214 -14.75 -0.65 17.62
C TRP A 214 -15.29 -2.07 17.83
N ARG A 215 -15.19 -2.63 19.04
CA ARG A 215 -15.72 -3.97 19.35
C ARG A 215 -17.25 -3.98 19.41
N ARG A 216 -17.89 -2.80 19.48
CA ARG A 216 -19.33 -2.60 19.56
C ARG A 216 -19.98 -2.20 18.24
N LEU A 217 -19.23 -2.27 17.15
CA LEU A 217 -19.76 -1.99 15.83
C LEU A 217 -20.87 -2.99 15.46
N THR A 218 -22.05 -2.46 15.18
CA THR A 218 -23.15 -3.28 14.67
C THR A 218 -22.84 -3.76 13.25
N PRO A 219 -23.47 -4.85 12.78
CA PRO A 219 -23.34 -5.28 11.39
C PRO A 219 -23.64 -4.16 10.38
N GLU A 220 -24.62 -3.30 10.67
CA GLU A 220 -25.00 -2.17 9.81
C GLU A 220 -23.90 -1.11 9.75
N MET A 221 -23.24 -0.81 10.87
CA MET A 221 -22.12 0.14 10.90
C MET A 221 -20.93 -0.36 10.09
N LYS A 222 -20.63 -1.67 10.19
CA LYS A 222 -19.58 -2.32 9.39
C LYS A 222 -19.95 -2.32 7.90
N ALA A 223 -21.21 -2.64 7.60
CA ALA A 223 -21.76 -2.65 6.25
C ALA A 223 -21.72 -1.26 5.58
N ASP A 224 -21.69 -0.18 6.35
CA ASP A 224 -21.72 1.19 5.83
C ASP A 224 -20.34 1.84 5.61
N THR A 225 -19.26 1.05 5.67
CA THR A 225 -17.89 1.55 5.51
C THR A 225 -17.43 1.56 4.06
N GLY A 226 -16.69 2.60 3.67
CA GLY A 226 -16.11 2.75 2.34
C GLY A 226 -14.87 1.90 2.10
N PHE A 227 -14.39 1.88 0.85
CA PHE A 227 -13.28 1.05 0.41
C PHE A 227 -12.01 1.88 0.27
N TYR A 228 -11.12 1.76 1.26
CA TYR A 228 -9.90 2.56 1.40
C TYR A 228 -9.02 2.54 0.15
N ALA A 229 -8.69 1.35 -0.38
CA ALA A 229 -7.82 1.28 -1.55
C ALA A 229 -8.37 2.05 -2.75
N LYS A 230 -9.70 2.05 -2.95
CA LYS A 230 -10.33 2.77 -4.06
C LYS A 230 -10.33 4.28 -3.83
N GLN A 231 -10.37 4.74 -2.58
CA GLN A 231 -10.16 6.16 -2.26
C GLN A 231 -8.74 6.62 -2.52
N VAL A 232 -7.74 5.80 -2.18
CA VAL A 232 -6.32 6.06 -2.49
C VAL A 232 -6.06 6.11 -3.99
N VAL A 233 -6.81 5.34 -4.79
CA VAL A 233 -6.67 5.34 -6.25
C VAL A 233 -7.45 6.46 -6.93
N CYS A 234 -8.75 6.59 -6.65
CA CYS A 234 -9.69 7.41 -7.41
C CYS A 234 -9.93 8.80 -6.84
N GLY A 235 -9.49 9.11 -5.62
CA GLY A 235 -9.94 10.31 -4.92
C GLY A 235 -11.20 10.07 -4.11
N TRP A 236 -11.52 10.98 -3.20
CA TRP A 236 -12.77 10.99 -2.44
C TRP A 236 -13.21 12.43 -2.21
N ARG A 237 -14.35 12.63 -1.55
CA ARG A 237 -14.91 13.97 -1.24
C ARG A 237 -13.89 14.95 -0.67
N GLY A 238 -12.94 14.48 0.14
CA GLY A 238 -11.92 15.32 0.78
C GLY A 238 -10.73 15.66 -0.11
N SER A 239 -10.49 14.91 -1.19
CA SER A 239 -9.37 15.15 -2.11
C SER A 239 -9.48 14.34 -3.40
N ALA A 240 -9.38 15.02 -4.54
CA ALA A 240 -9.24 14.38 -5.86
C ALA A 240 -7.77 14.05 -6.22
N GLN A 241 -6.79 14.61 -5.50
CA GLN A 241 -5.36 14.42 -5.75
C GLN A 241 -4.85 13.14 -5.12
N ARG A 242 -5.14 12.03 -5.80
CA ARG A 242 -4.83 10.66 -5.40
C ARG A 242 -4.05 9.94 -6.50
N LEU A 243 -3.81 8.64 -6.38
CA LEU A 243 -2.81 7.95 -7.20
C LEU A 243 -3.01 8.17 -8.71
N LEU A 244 -4.24 8.09 -9.23
CA LEU A 244 -4.51 8.35 -10.65
C LEU A 244 -4.22 9.80 -11.06
N TYR A 245 -4.48 10.77 -10.19
CA TYR A 245 -4.12 12.17 -10.43
C TYR A 245 -2.60 12.33 -10.53
N TRP A 246 -1.85 11.76 -9.59
CA TRP A 246 -0.39 11.91 -9.57
C TRP A 246 0.29 11.18 -10.72
N LEU A 247 -0.23 10.03 -11.15
CA LEU A 247 0.24 9.36 -12.37
C LEU A 247 -0.06 10.17 -13.64
N CYS A 248 -1.15 10.94 -13.67
CA CYS A 248 -1.40 11.89 -14.76
C CYS A 248 -0.40 13.05 -14.74
N VAL A 249 -0.11 13.60 -13.56
CA VAL A 249 0.88 14.68 -13.38
C VAL A 249 2.27 14.25 -13.85
N THR A 250 2.65 13.00 -13.60
CA THR A 250 3.94 12.46 -14.05
C THR A 250 3.91 11.88 -15.47
N GLU A 251 2.76 11.96 -16.14
CA GLU A 251 2.54 11.48 -17.50
C GLU A 251 2.83 9.97 -17.69
N ASP A 252 2.74 9.17 -16.62
CA ASP A 252 3.01 7.74 -16.66
C ASP A 252 1.77 6.93 -17.09
N GLU A 253 1.42 7.05 -18.36
CA GLU A 253 0.27 6.37 -18.96
C GLU A 253 0.39 4.84 -18.87
N ALA A 254 1.61 4.30 -18.97
CA ALA A 254 1.86 2.87 -18.86
C ALA A 254 1.49 2.35 -17.47
N ALA A 255 1.87 3.05 -16.40
CA ALA A 255 1.51 2.66 -15.05
C ALA A 255 0.02 2.87 -14.73
N ILE A 256 -0.67 3.82 -15.37
CA ILE A 256 -2.13 3.93 -15.27
C ILE A 256 -2.79 2.69 -15.87
N VAL A 257 -2.38 2.28 -17.07
CA VAL A 257 -2.93 1.08 -17.72
C VAL A 257 -2.65 -0.18 -16.90
N ASP A 258 -1.43 -0.34 -16.38
CA ASP A 258 -1.04 -1.46 -15.52
C ASP A 258 -1.88 -1.53 -14.24
N LEU A 259 -2.08 -0.38 -13.57
CA LEU A 259 -2.97 -0.27 -12.41
C LEU A 259 -4.40 -0.69 -12.77
N LEU A 260 -4.96 -0.15 -13.85
CA LEU A 260 -6.34 -0.44 -14.26
C LEU A 260 -6.54 -1.93 -14.59
N ARG A 261 -5.59 -2.56 -15.27
CA ARG A 261 -5.61 -4.01 -15.54
C ARG A 261 -5.49 -4.81 -14.26
N THR A 262 -4.57 -4.44 -13.36
CA THR A 262 -4.42 -5.09 -12.05
C THR A 262 -5.74 -5.05 -11.27
N TRP A 263 -6.43 -3.91 -11.24
CA TRP A 263 -7.73 -3.79 -10.59
C TRP A 263 -8.84 -4.59 -11.28
N ARG A 264 -8.85 -4.65 -12.62
CA ARG A 264 -9.80 -5.45 -13.39
C ARG A 264 -9.64 -6.95 -13.14
N ASP A 265 -8.40 -7.42 -13.08
CA ASP A 265 -8.04 -8.83 -13.08
C ASP A 265 -7.79 -9.39 -11.66
N GLN A 266 -7.84 -8.54 -10.63
CA GLN A 266 -7.68 -8.97 -9.24
C GLN A 266 -8.74 -10.01 -8.85
N ARG A 267 -8.29 -11.22 -8.56
CA ARG A 267 -9.09 -12.28 -7.93
C ARG A 267 -9.34 -11.99 -6.45
N GLU A 268 -10.44 -12.53 -5.93
CA GLU A 268 -10.79 -12.40 -4.51
C GLU A 268 -9.67 -13.01 -3.65
N MET A 269 -9.40 -12.39 -2.50
CA MET A 269 -8.63 -12.98 -1.41
C MET A 269 -9.56 -13.27 -0.24
N ARG A 270 -9.30 -14.37 0.48
CA ARG A 270 -9.99 -14.73 1.72
C ARG A 270 -9.00 -14.88 2.85
N TRP A 271 -9.48 -14.66 4.08
CA TRP A 271 -8.64 -14.80 5.25
C TRP A 271 -8.44 -16.27 5.59
N ASP A 272 -7.18 -16.67 5.71
CA ASP A 272 -6.75 -17.98 6.18
C ASP A 272 -6.37 -17.87 7.66
N GLU A 273 -7.17 -18.49 8.53
CA GLU A 273 -6.98 -18.45 9.99
C GLU A 273 -5.70 -19.17 10.44
N GLU A 274 -5.31 -20.23 9.75
CA GLU A 274 -4.13 -21.00 10.10
C GLU A 274 -2.86 -20.21 9.79
N ARG A 275 -2.87 -19.48 8.66
CA ARG A 275 -1.76 -18.62 8.24
C ARG A 275 -1.77 -17.25 8.90
N GLY A 276 -2.92 -16.81 9.40
CA GLY A 276 -3.13 -15.45 9.87
C GLY A 276 -2.92 -14.42 8.75
N ASP A 277 -3.40 -14.73 7.54
CA ASP A 277 -3.10 -13.95 6.34
C ASP A 277 -4.17 -14.07 5.25
N ALA A 278 -4.18 -13.15 4.30
CA ALA A 278 -5.06 -13.20 3.13
C ALA A 278 -4.45 -14.07 2.02
N VAL A 279 -5.24 -15.00 1.47
CA VAL A 279 -4.84 -15.91 0.38
C VAL A 279 -5.75 -15.74 -0.83
N LEU A 280 -5.17 -15.82 -2.03
CA LEU A 280 -5.92 -15.75 -3.29
C LEU A 280 -6.87 -16.94 -3.43
N THR A 281 -8.06 -16.67 -3.96
CA THR A 281 -9.03 -17.67 -4.41
C THR A 281 -9.04 -17.74 -5.94
N ASP A 282 -9.83 -18.65 -6.49
CA ASP A 282 -10.10 -18.73 -7.93
C ASP A 282 -11.28 -17.86 -8.37
N GLU A 283 -11.96 -17.19 -7.44
CA GLU A 283 -13.12 -16.34 -7.72
C GLU A 283 -12.72 -14.94 -8.22
N PRO A 284 -13.47 -14.35 -9.16
CA PRO A 284 -13.23 -12.99 -9.60
C PRO A 284 -13.54 -11.99 -8.47
N GLY A 285 -12.63 -11.04 -8.22
CA GLY A 285 -12.81 -10.03 -7.17
C GLY A 285 -13.75 -8.86 -7.55
N ASN A 286 -14.06 -8.69 -8.83
CA ASN A 286 -14.94 -7.65 -9.36
C ASN A 286 -14.52 -6.20 -9.01
N TYR A 287 -13.20 -5.95 -8.96
CA TYR A 287 -12.65 -4.68 -8.51
C TYR A 287 -12.49 -3.60 -9.59
N ALA A 288 -12.79 -3.90 -10.85
CA ALA A 288 -12.54 -3.01 -11.97
C ALA A 288 -12.97 -1.55 -11.69
N ILE A 289 -12.05 -0.61 -11.93
CA ILE A 289 -12.36 0.83 -11.88
C ILE A 289 -13.27 1.15 -13.07
N ARG A 290 -14.39 1.81 -12.80
CA ARG A 290 -15.41 2.17 -13.77
C ARG A 290 -15.45 3.69 -13.99
N PRO A 291 -16.05 4.16 -15.10
CA PRO A 291 -16.20 5.59 -15.37
C PRO A 291 -16.76 6.40 -14.19
N GLU A 292 -17.80 5.88 -13.52
CA GLU A 292 -18.45 6.54 -12.38
C GLU A 292 -17.54 6.71 -11.15
N ASP A 293 -16.49 5.89 -11.03
CA ASP A 293 -15.53 5.99 -9.93
C ASP A 293 -14.61 7.20 -10.08
N LEU A 294 -14.49 7.75 -11.29
CA LEU A 294 -13.61 8.89 -11.59
C LEU A 294 -14.24 10.25 -11.27
N ARG A 295 -15.45 10.28 -10.67
CA ARG A 295 -16.21 11.52 -10.41
C ARG A 295 -15.43 12.62 -9.68
N TYR A 296 -14.47 12.27 -8.81
CA TYR A 296 -13.66 13.29 -8.11
C TYR A 296 -12.54 13.83 -8.98
N LEU A 297 -11.98 13.00 -9.88
CA LEU A 297 -11.00 13.45 -10.86
C LEU A 297 -11.59 14.45 -11.86
N ALA A 298 -12.93 14.53 -12.00
CA ALA A 298 -13.62 15.53 -12.82
C ALA A 298 -13.30 16.98 -12.44
N ALA A 299 -12.77 17.24 -11.23
CA ALA A 299 -12.19 18.53 -10.86
C ALA A 299 -10.99 18.95 -11.74
N TYR A 300 -10.38 17.99 -12.46
CA TYR A 300 -9.27 18.16 -13.39
C TYR A 300 -9.67 17.62 -14.77
N PRO A 301 -10.42 18.36 -15.59
CA PRO A 301 -11.07 17.84 -16.80
C PRO A 301 -10.13 17.14 -17.79
N THR A 302 -8.92 17.67 -17.98
CA THR A 302 -7.92 17.06 -18.86
C THR A 302 -7.46 15.70 -18.37
N TYR A 303 -7.19 15.57 -17.06
CA TYR A 303 -6.79 14.31 -16.45
C TYR A 303 -7.95 13.31 -16.39
N HIS A 304 -9.16 13.80 -16.07
CA HIS A 304 -10.37 13.00 -16.09
C HIS A 304 -10.62 12.38 -17.46
N ALA A 305 -10.62 13.18 -18.54
CA ALA A 305 -10.83 12.69 -19.89
C ALA A 305 -9.76 11.67 -20.32
N ARG A 306 -8.49 11.89 -19.91
CA ARG A 306 -7.40 10.96 -20.18
C ARG A 306 -7.63 9.61 -19.50
N VAL A 307 -7.90 9.61 -18.19
CA VAL A 307 -8.11 8.37 -17.42
C VAL A 307 -9.39 7.66 -17.85
N LEU A 308 -10.45 8.40 -18.14
CA LEU A 308 -11.71 7.83 -18.63
C LEU A 308 -11.49 7.00 -19.91
N ARG A 309 -10.77 7.55 -20.90
CA ARG A 309 -10.41 6.83 -22.13
C ARG A 309 -9.65 5.53 -21.82
N LEU A 310 -8.72 5.57 -20.87
CA LEU A 310 -7.92 4.39 -20.50
C LEU A 310 -8.76 3.33 -19.78
N VAL A 311 -9.68 3.75 -18.90
CA VAL A 311 -10.65 2.86 -18.26
C VAL A 311 -11.51 2.16 -19.31
N GLU A 312 -12.09 2.91 -20.25
CA GLU A 312 -12.91 2.34 -21.32
C GLU A 312 -12.12 1.34 -22.18
N LEU A 313 -10.88 1.66 -22.52
CA LEU A 313 -9.99 0.77 -23.26
C LEU A 313 -9.70 -0.53 -22.50
N VAL A 314 -9.32 -0.44 -21.22
CA VAL A 314 -9.01 -1.62 -20.39
C VAL A 314 -10.25 -2.47 -20.14
N LEU A 315 -11.43 -1.87 -20.00
CA LEU A 315 -12.68 -2.63 -19.86
C LEU A 315 -13.05 -3.36 -21.17
N ALA A 316 -12.83 -2.74 -22.33
CA ALA A 316 -13.11 -3.34 -23.64
C ALA A 316 -12.20 -4.54 -23.96
N GLU A 317 -10.94 -4.56 -23.48
CA GLU A 317 -10.03 -5.69 -23.66
C GLU A 317 -10.61 -7.02 -23.14
N ARG A 318 -11.35 -6.98 -22.02
CA ARG A 318 -11.97 -8.18 -21.44
C ARG A 318 -13.13 -8.69 -22.29
N ALA A 319 -13.94 -7.77 -22.82
CA ALA A 319 -15.06 -8.11 -23.69
C ALA A 319 -14.63 -8.73 -25.04
N ALA A 320 -13.37 -8.55 -25.45
CA ALA A 320 -12.81 -9.12 -26.67
C ALA A 320 -12.11 -10.49 -26.45
N GLY A 321 -11.85 -10.86 -25.20
CA GLY A 321 -11.20 -12.13 -24.82
C GLY A 321 -12.16 -13.19 -24.26
N GLU A 322 -13.43 -12.83 -24.04
CA GLU A 322 -14.57 -13.71 -23.74
C GLU A 322 -15.34 -14.02 -25.04
#